data_AF-A0AAD6IG65-F1
#
_entry.id   AF-A0AAD6IG65-F1
#
_cell.length_a   1.000
_cell.length_b   1.000
_cell.length_c   1.000
_cell.angle_alpha   90.00
_cell.angle_beta   90.00
_cell.angle_gamma   90.00
#
_symmetry.space_group_name_H-M   'P 1'
#
loop_
_entity.id
_entity.type
_entity.pdbx_description
1 polymer ?
#
loop_
_entity_poly.entity_id
_entity_poly.type
_entity_poly.pdbx_seq_one_letter_code
_entity_poly.pdbx_strand_id
1 'polypeptide(L)'
;MDGGPDFCATVSWDNPNDRYGSRYAIGWMNNWEYAGSLPYYGDFAGQGSMVREVKLKTINGSSTLISNPIEGYENIVAPPNSVSGQTITTDPASASLPNDLVGGAYMIGAMISKDDGTTASKSTFASKLTSLSARPSVTTSRIPMHF
;
A
#
# COMPACT_ATOMS: atom_id res chain seq x y z
N MET A 1 -5.16 -2.51 13.56
CA MET A 1 -4.86 -1.27 12.80
C MET A 1 -3.90 -1.56 11.67
N ASP A 2 -2.80 -2.26 11.95
CA ASP A 2 -1.93 -2.85 10.93
C ASP A 2 -1.44 -4.21 11.46
N GLY A 3 -1.25 -5.19 10.57
CA GLY A 3 -0.74 -6.53 10.91
C GLY A 3 0.64 -6.82 10.35
N GLY A 4 1.24 -5.84 9.64
CA GLY A 4 2.59 -5.89 9.13
C GLY A 4 3.62 -5.32 10.12
N PRO A 5 4.91 -5.54 9.85
CA PRO A 5 5.99 -5.15 10.76
C PRO A 5 6.36 -3.66 10.67
N ASP A 6 5.96 -2.96 9.59
CA ASP A 6 6.42 -1.59 9.23
C ASP A 6 5.28 -0.56 9.24
N PHE A 7 4.61 -0.41 10.37
CA PHE A 7 3.62 0.66 10.59
C PHE A 7 3.75 1.21 12.01
N CYS A 8 4.93 1.73 12.33
CA CYS A 8 5.27 2.22 13.67
C CYS A 8 4.93 3.70 13.85
N ALA A 9 4.88 4.14 15.11
CA ALA A 9 4.69 5.55 15.50
C ALA A 9 3.49 6.23 14.80
N THR A 10 2.39 5.49 14.64
CA THR A 10 1.20 5.97 13.93
C THR A 10 0.58 7.18 14.63
N VAL A 11 0.30 8.22 13.85
CA VAL A 11 -0.47 9.39 14.30
C VAL A 11 -1.73 9.53 13.45
N SER A 12 -2.74 10.20 14.00
CA SER A 12 -4.00 10.45 13.30
C SER A 12 -4.51 11.87 13.49
N TRP A 13 -5.32 12.34 12.55
CA TRP A 13 -5.96 13.66 12.57
C TRP A 13 -7.40 13.56 12.03
N ASP A 14 -8.19 14.60 12.28
CA ASP A 14 -9.60 14.65 11.89
C ASP A 14 -9.74 14.56 10.36
N ASN A 15 -10.68 13.75 9.88
CA ASN A 15 -11.16 13.89 8.52
C ASN A 15 -12.01 15.17 8.43
N PRO A 16 -11.65 16.18 7.61
CA PRO A 16 -12.43 17.41 7.49
C PRO A 16 -13.85 17.19 6.94
N ASN A 17 -14.07 16.10 6.19
CA ASN A 17 -15.36 15.76 5.61
C ASN A 17 -16.22 14.86 6.52
N ASP A 18 -15.63 14.26 7.55
CA ASP A 18 -16.30 13.35 8.49
C ASP A 18 -15.61 13.34 9.85
N ARG A 19 -15.58 14.51 10.51
CA ARG A 19 -14.80 14.75 11.73
C ARG A 19 -15.04 13.73 12.85
N TYR A 20 -16.27 13.23 12.97
CA TYR A 20 -16.67 12.33 14.06
C TYR A 20 -16.82 10.86 13.62
N GLY A 21 -16.99 10.59 12.32
CA GLY A 21 -17.11 9.23 11.79
C GLY A 21 -15.79 8.64 11.31
N SER A 22 -14.78 9.46 11.00
CA SER A 22 -13.48 8.96 10.57
C SER A 22 -12.28 9.85 10.93
N ARG A 23 -11.10 9.23 10.85
CA ARG A 23 -9.80 9.88 11.04
C ARG A 23 -8.89 9.53 9.86
N TYR A 24 -7.99 10.44 9.51
CA TYR A 24 -6.84 10.10 8.68
C TYR A 24 -5.69 9.64 9.56
N ALA A 25 -4.90 8.69 9.08
CA ALA A 25 -3.76 8.14 9.81
C ALA A 25 -2.56 7.89 8.89
N ILE A 26 -1.35 8.06 9.45
CA ILE A 26 -0.08 7.76 8.79
C ILE A 26 0.86 7.08 9.80
N GLY A 27 1.63 6.12 9.33
CA GLY A 27 2.68 5.45 10.11
C GLY A 27 4.06 5.65 9.47
N TRP A 28 5.09 5.48 10.28
CA TRP A 28 6.45 5.33 9.79
C TRP A 28 6.64 3.89 9.30
N MET A 29 7.02 3.72 8.03
CA MET A 29 7.29 2.41 7.45
C MET A 29 8.68 1.93 7.82
N ASN A 30 8.81 1.52 9.08
CA ASN A 30 10.00 0.95 9.67
C ASN A 30 9.63 0.25 10.98
N ASN A 31 10.61 -0.37 11.63
CA ASN A 31 10.49 -1.00 12.92
C ASN A 31 11.74 -0.75 13.76
N TRP A 32 11.57 -0.48 15.06
CA TRP A 32 12.68 -0.26 15.98
C TRP A 32 13.67 -1.42 16.06
N GLU A 33 13.23 -2.66 15.79
CA GLU A 33 14.10 -3.85 15.81
C GLU A 33 15.24 -3.78 14.77
N TYR A 34 15.03 -3.08 13.65
CA TYR A 34 16.00 -3.04 12.54
C TYR A 34 16.21 -1.66 11.92
N ALA A 35 15.54 -0.61 12.39
CA ALA A 35 15.68 0.74 11.86
C ALA A 35 17.13 1.24 11.84
N GLY A 36 17.97 0.83 12.79
CA GLY A 36 19.39 1.21 12.81
C GLY A 36 20.26 0.54 11.74
N SER A 37 19.76 -0.52 11.09
CA SER A 37 20.57 -1.41 10.24
C SER A 37 20.17 -1.45 8.76
N LEU A 38 19.13 -0.71 8.36
CA LEU A 38 18.68 -0.70 6.97
C LEU A 38 19.70 0.01 6.05
N PRO A 39 19.91 -0.48 4.82
CA PRO A 39 20.69 0.24 3.82
C PRO A 39 19.89 1.46 3.37
N TYR A 40 20.16 2.61 3.96
CA TYR A 40 19.55 3.86 3.55
C TYR A 40 20.11 4.32 2.20
N TYR A 41 19.21 4.74 1.31
CA TYR A 41 19.56 5.13 -0.05
C TYR A 41 19.92 6.62 -0.09
N GLY A 42 21.20 6.93 -0.29
CA GLY A 42 21.69 8.32 -0.31
C GLY A 42 21.48 9.00 1.04
N ASP A 43 20.94 10.23 1.00
CA ASP A 43 20.80 11.08 2.19
C ASP A 43 19.47 10.87 2.96
N PHE A 44 18.66 9.87 2.59
CA PHE A 44 17.32 9.67 3.15
C PHE A 44 17.17 8.32 3.86
N ALA A 45 16.55 8.37 5.05
CA ALA A 45 16.33 7.22 5.90
C ALA A 45 14.85 7.03 6.28
N GLY A 46 14.24 5.98 5.73
CA GLY A 46 12.84 5.61 5.98
C GLY A 46 11.83 6.36 5.11
N GLN A 47 10.55 6.02 5.27
CA GLN A 47 9.43 6.63 4.54
C GLN A 47 8.15 6.64 5.39
N GLY A 48 7.23 7.56 5.05
CA GLY A 48 5.87 7.52 5.57
C GLY A 48 5.03 6.48 4.82
N SER A 49 4.05 5.89 5.48
CA SER A 49 3.04 5.06 4.83
C SER A 49 2.15 5.89 3.91
N MET A 50 1.37 5.20 3.07
CA MET A 50 0.17 5.83 2.52
C MET A 50 -0.76 6.28 3.65
N VAL A 51 -1.39 7.45 3.48
CA VAL A 51 -2.40 7.97 4.38
C VAL A 51 -3.65 7.11 4.24
N ARG A 52 -4.22 6.70 5.38
CA ARG A 52 -5.40 5.85 5.40
C ARG A 52 -6.54 6.57 6.10
N GLU A 53 -7.74 6.44 5.56
CA GLU A 53 -8.95 6.72 6.32
C GLU A 53 -9.25 5.53 7.23
N VAL A 54 -9.48 5.82 8.51
CA VAL A 54 -9.83 4.84 9.54
C VAL A 54 -11.22 5.15 10.07
N LYS A 55 -12.10 4.14 10.00
CA LYS A 55 -13.51 4.21 10.41
C LYS A 55 -13.83 3.08 11.38
N LEU A 56 -14.68 3.36 12.37
CA LEU A 56 -15.24 2.31 13.23
C LEU A 56 -16.47 1.69 12.55
N LYS A 57 -16.50 0.37 12.40
CA LYS A 57 -17.65 -0.37 11.87
C LYS A 57 -17.98 -1.57 12.77
N THR A 58 -19.26 -1.88 12.90
CA THR A 58 -19.69 -3.15 13.51
C THR A 58 -19.72 -4.23 12.45
N ILE A 59 -18.90 -5.27 12.61
CA ILE A 59 -18.83 -6.42 11.71
C ILE A 59 -19.09 -7.66 12.54
N ASN A 60 -20.10 -8.45 12.17
CA ASN A 60 -20.51 -9.66 12.90
C ASN A 60 -20.71 -9.40 14.41
N GLY A 61 -21.33 -8.26 14.76
CA GLY A 61 -21.56 -7.85 16.15
C GLY A 61 -20.35 -7.27 16.89
N SER A 62 -19.16 -7.26 16.27
CA SER A 62 -17.93 -6.76 16.89
C SER A 62 -17.52 -5.39 16.35
N SER A 63 -17.18 -4.46 17.24
CA SER A 63 -16.66 -3.15 16.86
C SER A 63 -15.24 -3.28 16.31
N THR A 64 -15.04 -2.89 15.06
CA THR A 64 -13.82 -3.11 14.29
C THR A 64 -13.36 -1.82 13.62
N LEU A 65 -12.06 -1.50 13.73
CA LEU A 65 -11.46 -0.44 12.94
C LEU A 65 -11.18 -0.95 11.53
N ILE A 66 -11.75 -0.27 10.54
CA ILE A 66 -11.51 -0.50 9.12
C ILE A 66 -10.64 0.62 8.58
N SER A 67 -9.63 0.24 7.80
CA SER A 67 -8.63 1.15 7.25
C SER A 67 -8.60 1.01 5.74
N ASN A 68 -8.83 2.11 5.02
CA ASN A 68 -8.77 2.17 3.55
C ASN A 68 -7.78 3.27 3.13
N PRO A 69 -7.10 3.17 1.97
CA PRO A 69 -6.45 4.32 1.36
C PRO A 69 -7.45 5.48 1.20
N ILE A 70 -7.00 6.72 1.37
CA ILE A 70 -7.87 7.88 1.14
C ILE A 70 -8.27 7.99 -0.34
N GLU A 71 -9.48 8.47 -0.61
CA GLU A 71 -10.02 8.66 -1.97
C GLU A 71 -9.11 9.54 -2.85
N GLY A 72 -8.32 10.44 -2.24
CA GLY A 72 -7.38 11.29 -2.96
C GLY A 72 -6.34 10.53 -3.80
N TYR A 73 -6.05 9.27 -3.47
CA TYR A 73 -5.15 8.44 -4.28
C TYR A 73 -5.73 8.03 -5.63
N GLU A 74 -7.05 7.94 -5.78
CA GLU A 74 -7.67 7.57 -7.05
C GLU A 74 -7.35 8.59 -8.15
N ASN A 75 -7.13 9.86 -7.78
CA ASN A 75 -6.79 10.93 -8.69
C ASN A 75 -5.36 10.88 -9.26
N ILE A 76 -4.49 10.05 -8.69
CA ILE A 76 -3.09 9.90 -9.14
C ILE A 76 -2.80 8.53 -9.76
N VAL A 77 -3.78 7.63 -9.74
CA VAL A 77 -3.68 6.32 -10.38
C VAL A 77 -4.18 6.45 -11.81
N ALA A 78 -3.42 5.89 -12.76
CA ALA A 78 -3.87 5.76 -14.13
C ALA A 78 -5.12 4.86 -14.21
N PRO A 79 -5.97 5.00 -15.26
CA PRO A 79 -7.09 4.11 -15.47
C PRO A 79 -6.66 2.63 -15.42
N PRO A 80 -7.40 1.75 -14.72
CA PRO A 80 -6.96 0.38 -14.50
C PRO A 80 -7.12 -0.48 -15.75
N ASN A 81 -6.09 -1.25 -16.09
CA ASN A 81 -6.21 -2.38 -17.00
C ASN A 81 -6.92 -3.52 -16.26
N SER A 82 -8.17 -3.81 -16.63
CA SER A 82 -9.02 -4.77 -15.91
C SER A 82 -9.18 -6.08 -16.67
N VAL A 83 -9.11 -7.19 -15.95
CA VAL A 83 -9.37 -8.54 -16.46
C VAL A 83 -10.35 -9.24 -15.50
N SER A 84 -11.33 -9.98 -16.03
CA SER A 84 -12.34 -10.69 -15.24
C SER A 84 -12.49 -12.15 -15.68
N GLY A 85 -12.93 -13.02 -14.76
CA GLY A 85 -13.26 -14.42 -15.09
C GLY A 85 -12.04 -15.32 -15.34
N GLN A 86 -10.88 -14.97 -14.77
CA GLN A 86 -9.67 -15.78 -14.89
C GLN A 86 -9.67 -16.90 -13.86
N THR A 87 -9.56 -18.15 -14.32
CA THR A 87 -9.32 -19.31 -13.44
C THR A 87 -7.83 -19.49 -13.27
N ILE A 88 -7.34 -19.28 -12.04
CA ILE A 88 -5.96 -19.54 -11.68
C ILE A 88 -5.82 -21.01 -11.33
N THR A 89 -4.93 -21.73 -12.04
CA THR A 89 -4.62 -23.13 -11.77
C THR A 89 -3.18 -23.27 -11.26
N THR A 90 -2.71 -24.50 -11.05
CA THR A 90 -1.30 -24.76 -10.74
C THR A 90 -0.38 -24.57 -11.94
N ASP A 91 -0.90 -24.36 -13.15
CA ASP A 91 -0.11 -23.96 -14.31
C ASP A 91 0.41 -22.52 -14.12
N PRO A 92 1.75 -22.30 -14.06
CA PRO A 92 2.35 -20.97 -13.92
C PRO A 92 1.90 -19.96 -14.97
N ALA A 93 1.53 -20.42 -16.17
CA ALA A 93 1.01 -19.54 -17.24
C ALA A 93 -0.36 -18.92 -16.87
N SER A 94 -1.17 -19.62 -16.07
CA SER A 94 -2.46 -19.14 -15.55
C SER A 94 -2.34 -18.33 -14.25
N ALA A 95 -1.16 -18.30 -13.63
CA ALA A 95 -0.92 -17.71 -12.31
C ALA A 95 -0.07 -16.41 -12.36
N SER A 96 0.12 -15.85 -13.55
CA SER A 96 0.97 -14.67 -13.74
C SER A 96 0.15 -13.38 -13.74
N LEU A 97 0.71 -12.32 -13.13
CA LEU A 97 0.21 -10.95 -13.32
C LEU A 97 0.33 -10.54 -14.80
N PRO A 98 -0.44 -9.53 -15.26
CA PRO A 98 -0.30 -9.01 -16.61
C PRO A 98 1.17 -8.69 -16.96
N ASN A 99 1.62 -9.19 -18.11
CA ASN A 99 3.03 -9.14 -18.54
C ASN A 99 3.50 -7.73 -18.92
N ASP A 100 2.58 -6.78 -19.03
CA ASP A 100 2.82 -5.37 -19.34
C ASP A 100 3.23 -4.53 -18.13
N LEU A 101 3.28 -5.12 -16.92
CA LEU A 101 3.77 -4.45 -15.71
C LEU A 101 5.31 -4.34 -15.74
N VAL A 102 5.81 -3.26 -16.34
CA VAL A 102 7.25 -2.94 -16.41
C VAL A 102 7.60 -2.00 -15.24
N GLY A 103 8.41 -2.46 -14.28
CA GLY A 103 8.90 -1.75 -13.07
C GLY A 103 8.40 -0.30 -12.80
N GLY A 104 7.82 -0.05 -11.62
CA GLY A 104 7.24 1.26 -11.30
C GLY A 104 6.35 1.23 -10.06
N ALA A 105 5.46 2.22 -9.94
CA ALA A 105 4.46 2.31 -8.88
C ALA A 105 3.08 1.84 -9.39
N TYR A 106 2.45 0.93 -8.66
CA TYR A 106 1.21 0.27 -9.08
C TYR A 106 0.21 0.19 -7.91
N MET A 107 -1.08 0.22 -8.25
CA MET A 107 -2.17 -0.19 -7.36
C MET A 107 -2.87 -1.39 -8.00
N ILE A 108 -2.90 -2.52 -7.31
CA ILE A 108 -3.51 -3.76 -7.80
C ILE A 108 -4.74 -4.05 -6.93
N GLY A 109 -5.92 -4.01 -7.55
CA GLY A 109 -7.16 -4.51 -6.96
C GLY A 109 -7.46 -5.90 -7.48
N ALA A 110 -7.80 -6.84 -6.60
CA ALA A 110 -8.20 -8.19 -6.98
C ALA A 110 -9.40 -8.64 -6.13
N MET A 111 -10.38 -9.27 -6.79
CA MET A 111 -11.43 -10.03 -6.14
C MET A 111 -11.20 -11.49 -6.44
N ILE A 112 -11.13 -12.32 -5.41
CA ILE A 112 -10.76 -13.72 -5.52
C ILE A 112 -11.80 -14.55 -4.82
N SER A 113 -12.40 -15.46 -5.56
CA SER A 113 -13.24 -16.52 -5.04
C SER A 113 -12.50 -17.86 -5.14
N LYS A 114 -12.96 -18.81 -4.34
CA LYS A 114 -12.48 -20.19 -4.37
C LYS A 114 -13.61 -21.05 -4.93
N ASP A 115 -13.27 -21.94 -5.86
CA ASP A 115 -14.26 -22.87 -6.42
C ASP A 115 -14.74 -23.88 -5.38
N ASP A 116 -15.97 -24.35 -5.52
CA ASP A 116 -16.54 -25.37 -4.63
C ASP A 116 -15.79 -26.70 -4.82
N GLY A 117 -15.11 -27.18 -3.77
CA GLY A 117 -14.39 -28.45 -3.75
C GLY A 117 -12.86 -28.37 -3.67
N THR A 118 -12.25 -27.18 -3.73
CA THR A 118 -10.80 -27.06 -3.53
C THR A 118 -10.43 -27.09 -2.04
N THR A 119 -9.30 -27.73 -1.69
CA THR A 119 -8.76 -27.78 -0.31
C THR A 119 -7.73 -26.67 -0.04
N ALA A 120 -7.41 -25.84 -1.03
CA ALA A 120 -6.41 -24.78 -0.89
C ALA A 120 -6.89 -23.72 0.12
N SER A 121 -6.14 -23.52 1.19
CA SER A 121 -6.49 -22.60 2.29
C SER A 121 -5.75 -21.26 2.23
N LYS A 122 -4.81 -21.09 1.30
CA LYS A 122 -3.94 -19.92 1.21
C LYS A 122 -3.62 -19.57 -0.25
N SER A 123 -3.93 -18.33 -0.64
CA SER A 123 -3.44 -17.71 -1.87
C SER A 123 -2.33 -16.73 -1.50
N THR A 124 -1.18 -16.79 -2.17
CA THR A 124 -0.05 -15.88 -1.93
C THR A 124 0.20 -15.08 -3.19
N PHE A 125 0.11 -13.75 -3.12
CA PHE A 125 0.63 -12.87 -4.16
C PHE A 125 2.11 -12.66 -3.93
N ALA A 126 2.92 -12.96 -4.95
CA ALA A 126 4.34 -12.66 -4.96
C ALA A 126 4.64 -11.82 -6.19
N SER A 127 4.96 -10.53 -6.00
CA SER A 127 5.48 -9.68 -7.06
C SER A 127 7.01 -9.79 -7.08
N LYS A 128 7.60 -10.25 -8.18
CA LYS A 128 9.06 -10.21 -8.37
C LYS A 128 9.45 -8.85 -8.93
N LEU A 129 9.93 -7.96 -8.07
CA LEU A 129 10.50 -6.68 -8.50
C LEU A 129 11.90 -6.93 -9.09
N THR A 130 12.06 -6.78 -10.40
CA THR A 130 13.32 -7.07 -11.11
C THR A 130 14.26 -5.87 -11.22
N SER A 131 13.80 -4.64 -10.98
CA SER A 131 14.67 -3.47 -10.80
C SER A 131 13.95 -2.33 -10.09
N LEU A 132 14.67 -1.65 -9.19
CA LEU A 132 14.28 -0.37 -8.59
C LEU A 132 15.23 0.69 -9.17
N SER A 133 14.78 1.51 -10.12
CA SER A 133 15.58 2.63 -10.63
C SER A 133 15.22 3.89 -9.84
N ALA A 134 16.02 4.18 -8.81
CA ALA A 134 16.02 5.51 -8.20
C ALA A 134 16.76 6.45 -9.15
N ARG A 135 16.05 7.31 -9.87
CA ARG A 135 16.67 8.49 -10.51
C ARG A 135 16.64 9.64 -9.51
N PRO A 136 17.75 9.99 -8.84
CA PRO A 136 17.81 11.26 -8.11
C PRO A 136 17.94 12.38 -9.15
N SER A 137 16.84 13.06 -9.45
CA SER A 137 16.89 14.38 -10.08
C SER A 137 16.92 15.42 -8.96
N VAL A 138 18.12 15.69 -8.42
CA VAL A 138 18.33 16.81 -7.51
C VAL A 138 18.53 18.07 -8.35
N THR A 139 17.50 18.89 -8.47
CA THR A 139 17.66 20.30 -8.85
C THR A 139 17.59 21.13 -7.58
N THR A 140 18.75 21.48 -7.02
CA THR A 140 18.83 22.40 -5.89
C THR A 140 18.46 23.81 -6.35
N SER A 141 17.23 24.25 -6.08
CA SER A 141 16.88 25.67 -6.10
C SER A 141 17.11 26.22 -4.70
N ARG A 142 18.17 27.02 -4.53
CA ARG A 142 18.36 27.82 -3.31
C ARG A 142 17.40 29.02 -3.38
N ILE A 143 16.40 29.03 -2.50
CA ILE A 143 15.63 30.25 -2.21
C ILE A 143 16.47 31.09 -1.23
N PRO A 144 16.90 32.31 -1.57
CA PRO A 144 17.54 33.19 -0.60
C PRO A 144 16.50 33.68 0.42
N MET A 145 16.72 33.38 1.70
CA MET A 145 16.09 34.15 2.78
C MET A 145 16.90 35.43 2.98
N HIS A 146 16.27 36.57 2.71
CA HIS A 146 16.75 37.85 3.21
C HIS A 146 16.34 37.96 4.69
N PHE A 147 17.31 38.27 5.54
CA PHE A 147 17.09 38.73 6.92
C PHE A 147 16.63 40.19 6.92
#